data_AF-A0A1A6H5W0-F1
#
_entry.id   AF-A0A1A6H5W0-F1
#
_cell.length_a   1.000
_cell.length_b   1.000
_cell.length_c   1.000
_cell.angle_alpha   90.00
_cell.angle_beta   90.00
_cell.angle_gamma   90.00
#
_symmetry.space_group_name_H-M   'P 1'
#
loop_
_entity.id
_entity.type
_entity.pdbx_description
1 polymer ?
#
loop_
_entity_poly.entity_id
_entity_poly.type
_entity_poly.pdbx_seq_one_letter_code
_entity_poly.pdbx_strand_id
1 'polypeptide(L)'
;MQRLAMDLRLLSRELALYLEHQVRVGFFGSGVGLSLILGFSVAYAFYYLSSIAKKPQLVTGGENFSRFLQDHCPVVTETYYPTVWCWESRGQTLLRPFITAKPLVQYRNELIKTADGGQISLDWSDNNNSSCYVDASTRPTILLLPGLTGTSKESYILHMIRLSEELGY
;
A
#
# COMPACT_ATOMS: atom_id res chain seq x y z
N MET A 1 -10.74 34.49 -6.68
CA MET A 1 -9.87 33.30 -6.84
C MET A 1 -8.43 33.63 -7.26
N GLN A 2 -8.18 34.59 -8.17
CA GLN A 2 -6.80 34.94 -8.61
C GLN A 2 -5.90 35.51 -7.50
N ARG A 3 -6.45 36.28 -6.54
CA ARG A 3 -5.68 36.86 -5.42
C ARG A 3 -5.08 35.81 -4.48
N LEU A 4 -5.84 34.76 -4.17
CA LEU A 4 -5.39 33.67 -3.29
C LEU A 4 -4.28 32.83 -3.96
N ALA A 5 -4.40 32.60 -5.28
CA ALA A 5 -3.39 31.89 -6.06
C ALA A 5 -2.08 32.68 -6.19
N MET A 6 -2.16 34.02 -6.22
CA MET A 6 -0.99 34.89 -6.24
C MET A 6 -0.27 34.89 -4.89
N ASP A 7 -1.01 34.90 -3.78
CA ASP A 7 -0.47 34.79 -2.41
C ASP A 7 0.23 33.45 -2.17
N LEU A 8 -0.37 32.34 -2.61
CA LEU A 8 0.26 31.03 -2.48
C LEU A 8 1.55 30.92 -3.30
N ARG A 9 1.59 31.52 -4.49
CA ARG A 9 2.79 31.53 -5.33
C ARG A 9 3.88 32.38 -4.70
N LEU A 10 3.53 33.52 -4.10
CA LEU A 10 4.47 34.37 -3.38
C LEU A 10 5.04 33.65 -2.15
N LEU A 11 4.18 33.04 -1.34
CA LEU A 11 4.58 32.24 -0.18
C LEU A 11 5.48 31.07 -0.58
N SER A 12 5.15 30.33 -1.64
CA SER A 12 5.97 29.23 -2.13
C SER A 12 7.36 29.67 -2.60
N ARG A 13 7.46 30.90 -3.15
CA ARG A 13 8.72 31.44 -3.65
C ARG A 13 9.62 31.93 -2.52
N GLU A 14 9.04 32.58 -1.51
CA GLU A 14 9.72 32.95 -0.26
C GLU A 14 10.23 31.72 0.49
N LEU A 15 9.41 30.66 0.59
CA LEU A 15 9.78 29.42 1.27
C LEU A 15 10.86 28.65 0.52
N ALA A 16 10.80 28.65 -0.82
CA ALA A 16 11.85 28.07 -1.67
C ALA A 16 13.17 28.83 -1.53
N LEU A 17 13.15 30.17 -1.53
CA LEU A 17 14.34 31.00 -1.34
C LEU A 17 14.94 30.85 0.07
N TYR A 18 14.09 30.74 1.09
CA TYR A 18 14.52 30.49 2.46
C TYR A 18 15.18 29.11 2.61
N LEU A 19 14.57 28.07 2.02
CA LEU A 19 15.14 26.72 1.98
C LEU A 19 16.45 26.68 1.20
N GLU A 20 16.53 27.34 0.03
CA GLU A 20 17.74 27.41 -0.79
C GLU A 20 18.88 28.16 -0.08
N HIS A 21 18.56 29.22 0.67
CA HIS A 21 19.53 29.95 1.49
C HIS A 21 20.04 29.13 2.67
N GLN A 22 19.16 28.37 3.34
CA GLN A 22 19.53 27.45 4.42
C GLN A 22 20.33 26.23 3.93
N VAL A 23 20.08 25.75 2.71
CA VAL A 23 20.85 24.66 2.09
C VAL A 23 22.26 25.10 1.69
N ARG A 24 22.45 26.38 1.33
CA ARG A 24 23.75 26.95 0.96
C ARG A 24 24.67 27.20 2.16
N VAL A 25 24.11 27.38 3.36
CA VAL A 25 24.85 27.47 4.63
C VAL A 25 24.76 26.10 5.31
N GLY A 26 25.67 25.20 4.96
CA GLY A 26 25.69 23.76 5.32
C GLY A 26 25.01 23.35 6.63
N PHE A 27 23.67 23.23 6.61
CA PHE A 27 22.88 22.68 7.72
C PHE A 27 23.24 21.21 7.99
N PHE A 28 23.64 20.48 6.94
CA PHE A 28 24.14 19.11 7.01
C PHE A 28 25.62 19.00 7.42
N GLY A 29 26.37 20.11 7.51
CA GLY A 29 27.81 20.12 7.83
C GLY A 29 28.16 20.66 9.23
N SER A 30 27.17 21.16 9.98
CA SER A 30 27.36 21.68 11.35
C SER A 30 26.93 20.65 12.40
N GLY A 31 27.71 20.49 13.47
CA GLY A 31 27.40 19.57 14.58
C GLY A 31 26.04 19.81 15.25
N VAL A 32 25.46 21.00 15.08
CA VAL A 32 24.10 21.34 15.53
C VAL A 32 23.03 20.60 14.70
N GLY A 33 23.18 20.54 13.37
CA GLY A 33 22.22 19.85 12.50
C GLY A 33 22.17 18.35 12.79
N LEU A 34 23.34 17.73 12.97
CA LEU A 34 23.45 16.32 13.39
C LEU A 34 22.82 16.06 14.75
N SER A 35 23.05 16.94 15.72
CA SER A 35 22.47 16.82 17.07
C SER A 35 20.94 16.91 17.05
N LEU A 36 20.38 17.81 16.22
CA LEU A 36 18.94 17.92 16.05
C LEU A 36 18.35 16.66 15.41
N ILE A 37 18.95 16.15 14.33
CA ILE A 37 18.49 14.92 13.66
C ILE A 37 18.50 13.75 14.66
N LEU A 38 19.60 13.56 15.40
CA LEU A 38 19.70 12.52 16.42
C LEU A 38 18.63 12.68 17.52
N GLY A 39 18.44 13.91 18.02
CA GLY A 39 17.42 14.19 19.03
C GLY A 39 16.00 13.86 18.54
N PHE A 40 15.64 14.29 17.33
CA PHE A 40 14.36 13.97 16.72
C PHE A 40 14.22 12.47 16.45
N SER A 41 15.27 11.78 15.98
CA SER A 41 15.23 10.33 15.76
C SER A 41 15.02 9.54 17.05
N VAL A 42 15.71 9.90 18.14
CA VAL A 42 15.54 9.24 19.44
C VAL A 42 14.15 9.50 20.02
N ALA A 43 13.70 10.77 19.99
CA ALA A 43 12.36 11.13 20.44
C ALA A 43 11.28 10.40 19.63
N TYR A 44 11.46 10.31 18.31
CA TYR A 44 10.56 9.58 17.42
C TYR A 44 10.56 8.08 17.70
N ALA A 45 11.72 7.45 17.87
CA ALA A 45 11.83 6.04 18.21
C ALA A 45 11.14 5.72 19.54
N PHE A 46 11.32 6.57 20.56
CA PHE A 46 10.63 6.45 21.83
C PHE A 46 9.11 6.54 21.66
N TYR A 47 8.63 7.58 20.97
CA TYR A 47 7.22 7.76 20.66
C TYR A 47 6.62 6.57 19.88
N TYR A 48 7.34 6.07 18.89
CA TYR A 48 6.91 4.96 18.04
C TYR A 48 6.77 3.66 18.85
N LEU A 49 7.76 3.33 19.67
CA LEU A 49 7.73 2.13 20.50
C LEU A 49 6.69 2.22 21.63
N SER A 50 6.46 3.40 22.21
CA SER A 50 5.51 3.55 23.32
C SER A 50 4.06 3.70 22.87
N SER A 51 3.83 4.38 21.75
CA SER A 51 2.49 4.89 21.38
C SER A 51 1.92 4.25 20.12
N ILE A 52 2.78 3.84 19.18
CA ILE A 52 2.37 3.30 17.87
C ILE A 52 2.43 1.78 17.88
N ALA A 53 3.54 1.19 18.30
CA ALA A 53 3.71 -0.25 18.39
C ALA A 53 2.87 -0.83 19.53
N LYS A 54 1.72 -1.43 19.20
CA LYS A 54 0.76 -1.95 20.18
C LYS A 54 0.32 -3.35 19.81
N LYS A 55 -0.01 -4.15 20.83
CA LYS A 55 -0.67 -5.43 20.62
C LYS A 55 -2.08 -5.19 20.09
N PRO A 56 -2.50 -5.88 19.01
CA PRO A 56 -3.84 -5.75 18.48
C PRO A 56 -4.86 -6.29 19.49
N GLN A 57 -6.03 -5.68 19.53
CA GLN A 57 -7.14 -6.18 20.34
C GLN A 57 -7.93 -7.21 19.53
N LEU A 58 -7.96 -8.45 20.00
CA LEU A 58 -8.77 -9.51 19.40
C LEU A 58 -10.21 -9.39 19.91
N VAL A 59 -11.13 -8.98 19.03
CA VAL A 59 -12.57 -8.91 19.31
C VAL A 59 -13.28 -10.00 18.52
N THR A 60 -13.88 -10.95 19.22
CA THR A 60 -14.53 -12.13 18.63
C THR A 60 -15.91 -12.36 19.23
N GLY A 61 -16.84 -12.90 18.44
CA GLY A 61 -18.20 -13.20 18.89
C GLY A 61 -18.33 -14.38 19.88
N GLY A 62 -17.25 -15.12 20.16
CA GLY A 62 -17.26 -16.23 21.13
C GLY A 62 -15.87 -16.70 21.55
N GLU A 63 -15.75 -17.25 22.76
CA GLU A 63 -14.46 -17.64 23.36
C GLU A 63 -13.73 -18.75 22.60
N ASN A 64 -14.47 -19.74 22.07
CA ASN A 64 -13.86 -20.86 21.36
C ASN A 64 -13.11 -20.41 20.10
N PHE A 65 -13.68 -19.46 19.35
CA PHE A 65 -13.03 -18.89 18.17
C PHE A 65 -11.84 -18.00 18.56
N SER A 66 -11.95 -17.26 19.66
CA SER A 66 -10.82 -16.48 20.20
C SER A 66 -9.62 -17.37 20.54
N ARG A 67 -9.85 -18.46 21.29
CA ARG A 67 -8.79 -19.43 21.64
C ARG A 67 -8.19 -20.06 20.39
N PHE A 68 -9.04 -20.50 19.45
CA PHE A 68 -8.57 -21.05 18.18
C PHE A 68 -7.60 -20.10 17.44
N LEU A 69 -7.94 -18.81 17.34
CA LEU A 69 -7.09 -17.82 16.70
C LEU A 69 -5.80 -17.56 17.49
N GLN A 70 -5.85 -17.53 18.81
CA GLN A 70 -4.66 -17.37 19.64
C GLN A 70 -3.71 -18.56 19.49
N ASP A 71 -4.25 -19.78 19.41
CA ASP A 71 -3.47 -21.02 19.31
C ASP A 71 -2.84 -21.21 17.92
N HIS A 72 -3.54 -20.79 16.85
CA HIS A 72 -3.13 -21.08 15.46
C HIS A 72 -2.63 -19.86 14.67
N CYS A 73 -2.82 -18.64 15.16
CA CYS A 73 -2.44 -17.41 14.46
C CYS A 73 -1.58 -16.51 15.35
N PRO A 74 -0.25 -16.72 15.43
CA PRO A 74 0.65 -15.94 16.29
C PRO A 74 0.50 -14.42 16.14
N VAL A 75 0.24 -13.98 14.91
CA VAL A 75 0.01 -12.58 14.52
C VAL A 75 -1.06 -11.86 15.35
N VAL A 76 -2.03 -12.56 15.94
CA VAL A 76 -3.08 -11.93 16.77
C VAL A 76 -2.61 -11.58 18.18
N THR A 77 -1.44 -12.10 18.60
CA THR A 77 -0.90 -11.92 19.96
C THR A 77 0.39 -11.08 19.98
N GLU A 78 1.06 -10.96 18.84
CA GLU A 78 2.29 -10.21 18.67
C GLU A 78 2.04 -8.71 18.61
N THR A 79 3.05 -7.92 19.01
CA THR A 79 3.00 -6.46 18.86
C THR A 79 3.03 -6.13 17.37
N TYR A 80 2.03 -5.38 16.90
CA TYR A 80 2.04 -4.88 15.53
C TYR A 80 2.95 -3.66 15.42
N TYR A 81 3.86 -3.68 14.46
CA TYR A 81 4.79 -2.58 14.16
C TYR A 81 4.43 -1.97 12.80
N PRO A 82 3.61 -0.90 12.76
CA PRO A 82 3.28 -0.19 11.52
C PRO A 82 4.54 0.33 10.81
N THR A 83 4.54 0.48 9.49
CA THR A 83 5.71 1.03 8.80
C THR A 83 6.10 2.40 9.37
N VAL A 84 7.40 2.61 9.64
CA VAL A 84 7.91 3.74 10.44
C VAL A 84 7.57 5.12 9.89
N TRP A 85 7.26 5.24 8.60
CA TRP A 85 6.91 6.50 7.94
C TRP A 85 5.39 6.69 7.79
N CYS A 86 4.61 5.70 8.25
CA CYS A 86 3.21 5.51 7.92
C CYS A 86 2.41 5.26 9.21
N TRP A 87 2.58 6.12 10.22
CA TRP A 87 1.89 5.97 11.49
C TRP A 87 0.54 6.71 11.53
N GLU A 88 0.37 7.75 10.73
CA GLU A 88 -0.86 8.54 10.64
C GLU A 88 -1.69 8.08 9.43
N SER A 89 -2.93 7.63 9.69
CA SER A 89 -3.82 6.96 8.71
C SER A 89 -4.23 7.86 7.52
N ARG A 90 -4.41 9.16 7.76
CA ARG A 90 -4.84 10.12 6.73
C ARG A 90 -3.72 10.36 5.72
N GLY A 91 -2.48 10.50 6.20
CA GLY A 91 -1.28 10.59 5.37
C GLY A 91 -1.14 9.37 4.45
N GLN A 92 -1.35 8.15 4.96
CA GLN A 92 -1.28 6.94 4.11
C GLN A 92 -2.32 6.96 2.99
N THR A 93 -3.53 7.41 3.31
CA THR A 93 -4.63 7.49 2.34
C THR A 93 -4.29 8.49 1.22
N LEU A 94 -3.71 9.63 1.57
CA LEU A 94 -3.29 10.65 0.62
C LEU A 94 -2.05 10.25 -0.18
N LEU A 95 -1.12 9.49 0.41
CA LEU A 95 0.12 9.06 -0.22
C LEU A 95 -0.07 7.84 -1.13
N ARG A 96 -1.08 7.00 -0.86
CA ARG A 96 -1.32 5.76 -1.61
C ARG A 96 -1.36 5.97 -3.14
N PRO A 97 -2.08 6.96 -3.72
CA PRO A 97 -2.08 7.16 -5.16
C PRO A 97 -0.71 7.48 -5.76
N PHE A 98 0.20 8.07 -4.98
CA PHE A 98 1.54 8.48 -5.45
C PHE A 98 2.58 7.36 -5.33
N ILE A 99 2.42 6.46 -4.36
CA ILE A 99 3.37 5.38 -4.08
C ILE A 99 2.94 4.06 -4.74
N THR A 100 1.64 3.89 -4.99
CA THR A 100 1.11 2.63 -5.51
C THR A 100 1.45 2.47 -6.98
N ALA A 101 2.49 1.70 -7.25
CA ALA A 101 2.77 1.20 -8.59
C ALA A 101 1.56 0.38 -9.08
N LYS A 102 1.15 0.61 -10.33
CA LYS A 102 0.16 -0.24 -11.02
C LYS A 102 0.92 -1.00 -12.09
N PRO A 103 1.19 -2.31 -11.89
CA PRO A 103 1.86 -3.09 -12.92
C PRO A 103 0.95 -3.13 -14.15
N LEU A 104 1.58 -3.13 -15.32
CA LEU A 104 0.86 -3.28 -16.58
C LEU A 104 0.55 -4.77 -16.76
N VAL A 105 -0.73 -5.11 -16.76
CA VAL A 105 -1.24 -6.46 -17.05
C VAL A 105 -2.04 -6.39 -18.34
N GLN A 106 -1.79 -7.33 -19.26
CA GLN A 106 -2.57 -7.47 -20.48
C GLN A 106 -3.69 -8.46 -20.24
N TYR A 107 -4.92 -8.03 -20.50
CA TYR A 107 -6.11 -8.87 -20.33
C TYR A 107 -6.72 -9.24 -21.66
N ARG A 108 -7.21 -10.48 -21.73
CA ARG A 108 -8.22 -10.89 -22.70
C ARG A 108 -9.59 -10.82 -22.04
N ASN A 109 -10.48 -9.98 -22.56
CA ASN A 109 -11.82 -9.84 -22.03
C ASN A 109 -12.77 -10.88 -22.64
N GLU A 110 -13.63 -11.46 -21.81
CA GLU A 110 -14.73 -12.34 -22.19
C GLU A 110 -16.03 -11.87 -21.57
N LEU A 111 -17.04 -11.64 -22.41
CA LEU A 111 -18.36 -11.19 -21.97
C LEU A 111 -19.35 -12.36 -21.97
N ILE A 112 -19.78 -12.78 -20.79
CA ILE A 112 -20.76 -13.84 -20.58
C ILE A 112 -22.14 -13.19 -20.40
N LYS A 113 -23.09 -13.55 -21.26
CA LYS A 113 -24.48 -13.12 -21.14
C LYS A 113 -25.25 -14.12 -20.29
N THR A 114 -25.99 -13.62 -19.30
CA THR A 114 -26.81 -14.45 -18.41
C THR A 114 -28.25 -14.53 -18.92
N ALA A 115 -28.97 -15.58 -18.51
CA ALA A 115 -30.32 -15.87 -19.00
C ALA A 115 -31.37 -14.82 -18.59
N ASP A 116 -31.10 -14.07 -17.53
CA ASP A 116 -31.90 -12.94 -17.05
C ASP A 116 -31.63 -11.62 -17.80
N GLY A 117 -30.76 -11.66 -18.83
CA GLY A 117 -30.36 -10.48 -19.60
C GLY A 117 -29.21 -9.68 -18.98
N GLY A 118 -28.67 -10.12 -17.84
CA GLY A 118 -27.45 -9.59 -17.26
C GLY A 118 -26.19 -9.91 -18.07
N GLN A 119 -25.06 -9.33 -17.65
CA GLN A 119 -23.77 -9.52 -18.29
C GLN A 119 -22.66 -9.61 -17.23
N ILE A 120 -21.78 -10.58 -17.40
CA ILE A 120 -20.57 -10.77 -16.59
C ILE A 120 -19.38 -10.56 -17.52
N SER A 121 -18.48 -9.65 -17.13
CA SER A 121 -17.24 -9.38 -17.86
C SER A 121 -16.08 -10.02 -17.10
N LEU A 122 -15.40 -10.96 -17.75
CA LEU A 122 -14.23 -11.66 -17.21
C LEU A 122 -12.97 -11.17 -17.92
N ASP A 123 -11.94 -10.83 -17.16
CA ASP A 123 -10.63 -10.45 -17.68
C ASP A 123 -9.62 -11.54 -17.37
N TRP A 124 -9.08 -12.17 -18.42
CA TRP A 124 -8.15 -13.29 -18.33
C TRP A 124 -6.70 -12.83 -18.48
N SER A 125 -5.79 -13.37 -17.66
CA SER A 125 -4.35 -13.41 -17.97
C SER A 125 -3.96 -14.87 -18.20
N ASP A 126 -3.60 -15.20 -19.44
CA ASP A 126 -3.43 -16.59 -19.88
C ASP A 126 -2.00 -17.14 -19.67
N ASN A 127 -1.02 -16.32 -19.29
CA ASN A 127 0.41 -16.66 -19.06
C ASN A 127 0.97 -17.80 -19.95
N ASN A 128 0.79 -17.71 -21.26
CA ASN A 128 1.09 -18.81 -22.20
C ASN A 128 2.58 -19.21 -22.26
N ASN A 129 3.47 -18.38 -21.72
CA ASN A 129 4.91 -18.61 -21.72
C ASN A 129 5.44 -19.10 -20.36
N SER A 130 4.57 -19.67 -19.51
CA SER A 130 4.96 -20.22 -18.21
C SER A 130 6.01 -21.33 -18.36
N SER A 131 7.14 -21.17 -17.67
CA SER A 131 8.17 -22.21 -17.56
C SER A 131 7.84 -23.27 -16.50
N CYS A 132 6.95 -22.94 -15.55
CA CYS A 132 6.53 -23.83 -14.46
C CYS A 132 5.51 -24.85 -14.95
N TYR A 133 4.55 -24.42 -15.77
CA TYR A 133 3.50 -25.27 -16.34
C TYR A 133 3.53 -25.22 -17.86
N VAL A 134 4.32 -26.12 -18.46
CA VAL A 134 4.51 -26.21 -19.92
C VAL A 134 3.22 -26.61 -20.64
N ASP A 135 2.41 -27.48 -20.03
CA ASP A 135 1.09 -27.87 -20.55
C ASP A 135 0.00 -26.99 -19.93
N ALA A 136 -0.57 -26.11 -20.76
CA ALA A 136 -1.66 -25.21 -20.37
C ALA A 136 -2.91 -25.95 -19.85
N SER A 137 -3.15 -27.19 -20.28
CA SER A 137 -4.33 -27.95 -19.86
C SER A 137 -4.28 -28.45 -18.41
N THR A 138 -3.06 -28.57 -17.86
CA THR A 138 -2.82 -29.02 -16.48
C THR A 138 -2.61 -27.87 -15.50
N ARG A 139 -2.58 -26.64 -16.01
CA ARG A 139 -2.27 -25.45 -15.21
C ARG A 139 -3.47 -25.06 -14.33
N PRO A 140 -3.27 -24.83 -13.03
CA PRO A 140 -4.36 -24.38 -12.16
C PRO A 140 -4.83 -22.97 -12.53
N THR A 141 -6.15 -22.75 -12.47
CA THR A 141 -6.76 -21.43 -12.69
C THR A 141 -6.99 -20.71 -11.37
N ILE A 142 -6.51 -19.47 -11.26
CA ILE A 142 -6.78 -18.60 -10.10
C ILE A 142 -7.93 -17.66 -10.44
N LEU A 143 -8.99 -17.69 -9.62
CA LEU A 143 -10.12 -16.76 -9.73
C LEU A 143 -9.97 -15.63 -8.70
N LEU A 144 -9.79 -14.40 -9.19
CA LEU A 144 -9.72 -13.20 -8.37
C LEU A 144 -11.02 -12.41 -8.48
N LEU A 145 -11.71 -12.23 -7.36
CA LEU A 145 -12.94 -11.47 -7.29
C LEU A 145 -12.66 -10.11 -6.62
N PRO A 146 -12.83 -8.98 -7.33
CA PRO A 146 -12.68 -7.68 -6.72
C PRO A 146 -13.80 -7.42 -5.70
N GLY A 147 -13.56 -6.46 -4.79
CA GLY A 147 -14.58 -6.01 -3.83
C GLY A 147 -15.79 -5.34 -4.48
N LEU A 148 -16.79 -4.97 -3.67
CA LEU A 148 -18.12 -4.49 -4.07
C LEU A 148 -18.16 -3.45 -5.21
N THR A 149 -17.19 -2.54 -5.26
CA THR A 149 -17.09 -1.49 -6.28
C THR A 149 -15.79 -1.56 -7.08
N GLY A 150 -15.06 -2.67 -6.98
CA GLY A 150 -13.78 -2.86 -7.64
C GLY A 150 -13.92 -3.50 -9.02
N THR A 151 -12.85 -3.42 -9.80
CA THR A 151 -12.72 -4.08 -11.10
C THR A 151 -11.38 -4.82 -11.17
N SER A 152 -11.15 -5.56 -12.25
CA SER A 152 -9.85 -6.16 -12.59
C SER A 152 -8.69 -5.15 -12.61
N LYS A 153 -8.98 -3.86 -12.82
CA LYS A 153 -7.99 -2.79 -12.94
C LYS A 153 -7.53 -2.20 -11.61
N GLU A 154 -8.04 -2.73 -10.49
CA GLU A 154 -7.59 -2.31 -9.18
C GLU A 154 -6.15 -2.72 -8.91
N SER A 155 -5.36 -1.84 -8.29
CA SER A 155 -3.92 -2.06 -8.12
C SER A 155 -3.59 -3.37 -7.41
N TYR A 156 -4.35 -3.74 -6.37
CA TYR A 156 -4.11 -4.98 -5.63
C TYR A 156 -4.38 -6.22 -6.51
N ILE A 157 -5.38 -6.17 -7.41
CA ILE A 157 -5.66 -7.24 -8.37
C ILE A 157 -4.50 -7.36 -9.36
N LEU A 158 -4.04 -6.24 -9.91
CA LEU A 158 -2.92 -6.21 -10.86
C LEU A 158 -1.63 -6.80 -10.25
N HIS A 159 -1.34 -6.48 -8.98
CA HIS A 159 -0.19 -7.07 -8.27
C HIS A 159 -0.36 -8.57 -8.01
N MET A 160 -1.55 -9.02 -7.60
CA MET A 160 -1.81 -10.45 -7.40
C MET A 160 -1.67 -11.24 -8.70
N ILE A 161 -2.11 -10.69 -9.83
CA ILE A 161 -1.93 -11.34 -11.13
C ILE A 161 -0.46 -11.39 -11.49
N ARG A 162 0.28 -10.29 -11.31
CA ARG A 162 1.71 -10.29 -11.60
C ARG A 162 2.48 -11.35 -10.81
N LEU A 163 2.18 -11.47 -9.52
CA LEU A 163 2.75 -12.51 -8.68
C LEU A 163 2.33 -13.92 -9.14
N SER A 164 1.07 -14.08 -9.54
CA SER A 164 0.56 -15.36 -10.06
C SER A 164 1.29 -15.77 -11.35
N GLU A 165 1.49 -14.83 -12.28
CA GLU A 165 2.24 -15.05 -13.51
C GLU A 165 3.70 -15.47 -13.22
N GLU A 166 4.34 -14.81 -12.24
CA GLU A 166 5.72 -15.13 -11.80
C GLU A 166 5.82 -16.51 -11.15
N LEU A 167 4.76 -16.96 -10.47
CA LEU A 167 4.65 -18.33 -9.95
C LEU A 167 4.22 -19.34 -11.02
N GLY A 168 3.96 -18.88 -12.25
CA GLY A 168 3.71 -19.69 -13.42
C GLY A 168 2.24 -19.97 -13.74
N TYR A 169 1.29 -19.41 -12.98
CA TYR A 169 -0.15 -19.50 -13.27
C TYR A 169 -0.51 -18.68 -14.50
#